data_AF-A0A6P0KTE3-F1
#
_entry.id   AF-A0A6P0KTE3-F1
#
_cell.length_a   1.000
_cell.length_b   1.000
_cell.length_c   1.000
_cell.angle_alpha   90.00
_cell.angle_beta   90.00
_cell.angle_gamma   90.00
#
_symmetry.space_group_name_H-M   'P 1'
#
loop_
_entity.id
_entity.type
_entity.pdbx_description
1 polymer ?
#
loop_
_entity_poly.entity_id
_entity_poly.type
_entity_poly.pdbx_seq_one_letter_code
_entity_poly.pdbx_strand_id
1 'polypeptide(L)'
;MVDKRNHIYKIFTAGNPFIFQTDASKLICEGYTVTYVAMQLAFYMGFKRIFLIGVDHNFTAVGNPNEKQFLKGDDPNHFTPGYFGNKEWHLPDLEGSELAYHMARFNFNRSGREIYDATVDGKLQIFPKITFEQALDMCKKKR
;
A
#
# COMPACT_ATOMS: atom_id res chain seq x y z
N MET A 1 -7.11 0.52 -32.02
CA MET A 1 -6.47 1.27 -30.90
C MET A 1 -7.40 1.19 -29.69
N VAL A 2 -7.01 0.44 -28.65
CA VAL A 2 -7.78 0.31 -27.40
C VAL A 2 -8.01 1.69 -26.75
N ASP A 3 -7.09 2.62 -27.00
CA ASP A 3 -7.04 3.99 -26.45
C ASP A 3 -8.15 4.97 -26.89
N LYS A 4 -9.06 4.57 -27.80
CA LYS A 4 -10.15 5.45 -28.29
C LYS A 4 -11.52 5.04 -27.76
N ARG A 5 -11.58 4.10 -26.81
CA ARG A 5 -12.83 3.58 -26.26
C ARG A 5 -13.29 4.44 -25.09
N ASN A 6 -14.53 4.95 -25.16
CA ASN A 6 -15.15 5.81 -24.14
C ASN A 6 -15.38 5.14 -22.76
N HIS A 7 -15.23 3.82 -22.67
CA HIS A 7 -15.37 3.04 -21.44
C HIS A 7 -14.01 2.66 -20.82
N ILE A 8 -12.90 3.19 -21.34
CA ILE A 8 -11.57 2.97 -20.80
C ILE A 8 -11.07 4.27 -20.18
N TYR A 9 -10.95 4.26 -18.85
CA TYR A 9 -10.39 5.36 -18.07
C TYR A 9 -8.98 4.97 -17.65
N LYS A 10 -7.99 5.79 -18.02
CA LYS A 10 -6.61 5.61 -17.61
C LYS A 10 -6.39 6.24 -16.25
N ILE A 11 -5.72 5.51 -15.37
CA ILE A 11 -5.20 6.03 -14.11
C ILE A 11 -3.70 6.21 -14.32
N PHE A 12 -3.23 7.44 -14.16
CA PHE A 12 -1.81 7.76 -14.30
C PHE A 12 -1.16 7.81 -12.93
N THR A 13 0.00 7.16 -12.80
CA THR A 13 0.79 7.14 -11.56
C THR A 13 2.18 7.71 -11.79
N ALA A 14 2.77 8.28 -10.74
CA ALA A 14 4.17 8.69 -10.71
C ALA A 14 4.73 8.68 -9.29
N GLY A 15 6.05 8.58 -9.15
CA GLY A 15 6.74 8.76 -7.86
C GLY A 15 6.76 10.21 -7.36
N ASN A 16 6.55 11.19 -8.23
CA ASN A 16 6.54 12.62 -7.89
C ASN A 16 5.44 13.39 -8.65
N PRO A 17 4.86 14.46 -8.06
CA PRO A 17 5.14 14.98 -6.73
C PRO A 17 4.64 14.04 -5.62
N PHE A 18 5.30 14.09 -4.46
CA PHE A 18 4.94 13.26 -3.31
C PHE A 18 3.72 13.85 -2.58
N ILE A 19 2.52 13.45 -3.00
CA ILE A 19 1.23 14.00 -2.55
C ILE A 19 0.20 12.89 -2.23
N PHE A 20 -0.87 13.22 -1.51
CA PHE A 20 -2.05 12.35 -1.40
C PHE A 20 -3.12 12.85 -2.37
N GLN A 21 -3.39 12.09 -3.44
CA GLN A 21 -4.39 12.45 -4.43
C GLN A 21 -5.79 12.00 -3.99
N THR A 22 -6.74 12.94 -3.96
CA THR A 22 -8.14 12.65 -3.61
C THR A 22 -9.03 12.45 -4.83
N ASP A 23 -8.54 12.81 -6.03
CA ASP A 23 -9.22 12.67 -7.32
C ASP A 23 -8.44 11.73 -8.24
N ALA A 24 -8.96 10.52 -8.46
CA ALA A 24 -8.28 9.48 -9.26
C ALA A 24 -8.23 9.79 -10.77
N SER A 25 -8.90 10.85 -11.24
CA SER A 25 -8.74 11.35 -12.62
C SER A 25 -7.44 12.16 -12.81
N LYS A 26 -6.79 12.54 -11.71
CA LYS A 26 -5.50 13.24 -11.70
C LYS A 26 -4.36 12.25 -11.46
N LEU A 27 -3.13 12.75 -11.59
CA LEU A 27 -1.92 11.98 -11.30
C LEU A 27 -1.94 11.48 -9.84
N ILE A 28 -1.79 10.16 -9.68
CA ILE A 28 -1.72 9.48 -8.38
C ILE A 28 -0.25 9.27 -8.01
N CYS A 29 0.09 9.55 -6.75
CA CYS A 29 1.43 9.30 -6.25
C CYS A 29 1.59 7.83 -5.85
N GLU A 30 2.70 7.19 -6.23
CA GLU A 30 2.96 5.79 -5.94
C GLU A 30 3.39 5.53 -4.49
N GLY A 31 3.99 6.53 -3.83
CA GLY A 31 4.32 6.45 -2.39
C GLY A 31 5.24 5.30 -2.01
N TYR A 32 6.05 4.78 -2.93
CA TYR A 32 6.94 3.62 -2.73
C TYR A 32 6.23 2.33 -2.29
N THR A 33 4.91 2.25 -2.42
CA THR A 33 4.12 1.06 -2.12
C THR A 33 2.81 1.05 -2.89
N VAL A 34 2.45 -0.10 -3.46
CA VAL A 34 1.17 -0.28 -4.15
C VAL A 34 -0.04 -0.03 -3.23
N THR A 35 0.12 -0.24 -1.92
CA THR A 35 -0.93 -0.01 -0.93
C THR A 35 -1.31 1.46 -0.83
N TYR A 36 -0.37 2.39 -1.04
CA TYR A 36 -0.65 3.83 -1.02
C TYR A 36 -1.48 4.28 -2.23
N VAL A 37 -1.22 3.70 -3.41
CA VAL A 37 -2.09 3.88 -4.60
C VAL A 37 -3.51 3.38 -4.28
N ALA A 38 -3.63 2.19 -3.70
CA ALA A 38 -4.93 1.62 -3.34
C ALA A 38 -5.70 2.51 -2.33
N MET A 39 -5.02 3.11 -1.35
CA MET A 39 -5.62 4.04 -0.39
C MET A 39 -6.18 5.30 -1.06
N GLN A 40 -5.45 5.89 -2.01
CA GLN A 40 -5.92 7.07 -2.77
C GLN A 40 -7.15 6.73 -3.62
N LEU A 41 -7.14 5.56 -4.28
CA LEU A 41 -8.31 5.07 -5.02
C LEU A 41 -9.51 4.83 -4.10
N ALA A 42 -9.30 4.19 -2.95
CA ALA A 42 -10.37 3.96 -1.98
C ALA A 42 -10.93 5.27 -1.42
N PHE A 43 -10.07 6.27 -1.22
CA PHE A 43 -10.50 7.61 -0.84
C PHE A 43 -11.40 8.22 -1.93
N TYR A 44 -10.97 8.19 -3.19
CA TYR A 44 -11.74 8.69 -4.32
C TYR A 44 -13.11 8.00 -4.44
N MET A 45 -13.15 6.68 -4.26
CA MET A 45 -14.38 5.88 -4.29
C MET A 45 -15.31 6.10 -3.08
N GLY A 46 -14.91 6.94 -2.11
CA GLY A 46 -15.74 7.30 -0.97
C GLY A 46 -15.76 6.29 0.18
N PHE A 47 -14.79 5.35 0.22
CA PHE A 47 -14.66 4.45 1.36
C PHE A 47 -14.31 5.24 2.61
N LYS A 48 -15.03 4.94 3.70
CA LYS A 48 -14.89 5.62 5.01
C LYS A 48 -13.99 4.88 5.98
N ARG A 49 -13.86 3.57 5.82
CA ARG A 49 -13.00 2.71 6.65
C ARG A 49 -12.24 1.75 5.74
N ILE A 50 -10.93 1.70 5.94
CA ILE A 50 -10.00 0.81 5.25
C ILE A 50 -9.40 -0.13 6.30
N PHE A 51 -9.28 -1.41 5.95
CA PHE A 51 -8.67 -2.43 6.78
C PHE A 51 -7.53 -3.07 5.98
N LEU A 52 -6.30 -2.90 6.46
CA LEU A 52 -5.12 -3.51 5.85
C LEU A 52 -4.94 -4.92 6.39
N ILE A 53 -4.55 -5.84 5.51
CA ILE A 53 -4.22 -7.23 5.84
C ILE A 53 -3.04 -7.62 4.96
N GLY A 54 -2.03 -8.27 5.54
CA GLY A 54 -0.83 -8.70 4.81
C GLY A 54 0.19 -7.60 4.58
N VAL A 55 0.19 -6.55 5.41
CA VAL A 55 1.21 -5.49 5.38
C VAL A 55 2.26 -5.77 6.44
N ASP A 56 3.12 -6.77 6.15
CA ASP A 56 4.09 -7.29 7.13
C ASP A 56 5.12 -6.23 7.53
N HIS A 57 5.52 -5.37 6.59
CA HIS A 57 6.50 -4.29 6.79
C HIS A 57 7.78 -4.77 7.50
N ASN A 58 8.23 -5.97 7.12
CA ASN A 58 9.32 -6.68 7.76
C ASN A 58 10.21 -7.30 6.70
N PHE A 59 11.40 -6.74 6.52
CA PHE A 59 12.38 -7.22 5.55
C PHE A 59 13.73 -7.39 6.23
N THR A 60 14.48 -8.42 5.84
CA THR A 60 15.83 -8.70 6.36
C THR A 60 16.93 -8.22 5.41
N ALA A 61 16.58 -7.45 4.38
CA ALA A 61 17.53 -6.97 3.39
C ALA A 61 18.34 -5.76 3.88
N VAL A 62 19.57 -5.67 3.40
CA VAL A 62 20.51 -4.60 3.74
C VAL A 62 20.97 -3.93 2.44
N GLY A 63 20.85 -2.61 2.38
CA GLY A 63 21.22 -1.80 1.22
C GLY A 63 20.46 -0.49 1.20
N ASN A 64 20.60 0.26 0.12
CA ASN A 64 19.87 1.51 -0.06
C ASN A 64 18.43 1.26 -0.51
N PRO A 65 17.50 2.18 -0.19
CA PRO A 65 16.14 2.12 -0.72
C PRO A 65 16.10 2.02 -2.25
N ASN A 66 15.25 1.15 -2.79
CA ASN A 66 15.09 0.87 -4.22
C ASN A 66 16.35 0.33 -4.93
N GLU A 67 17.39 -0.04 -4.19
CA GLU A 67 18.60 -0.63 -4.76
C GLU A 67 18.28 -1.96 -5.43
N LYS A 68 18.76 -2.13 -6.67
CA LYS A 68 18.62 -3.38 -7.40
C LYS A 68 19.68 -4.37 -6.91
N GLN A 69 19.23 -5.51 -6.41
CA GLN A 69 20.09 -6.59 -5.92
C GLN A 69 19.73 -7.92 -6.56
N PHE A 70 20.66 -8.87 -6.55
CA PHE A 70 20.40 -10.27 -6.90
C PHE A 70 20.33 -11.11 -5.63
N LEU A 71 19.17 -11.71 -5.35
CA LEU A 71 18.98 -12.56 -4.19
C LEU A 71 19.42 -13.99 -4.53
N LYS A 72 20.55 -14.42 -3.95
CA LYS A 72 21.03 -15.80 -4.11
C LYS A 72 20.47 -16.69 -3.01
N GLY A 73 19.90 -17.84 -3.38
CA GLY A 73 19.29 -18.78 -2.44
C GLY A 73 17.85 -18.44 -2.10
N ASP A 74 17.40 -18.85 -0.92
CA ASP A 74 16.02 -18.68 -0.45
C ASP A 74 15.69 -17.22 -0.10
N ASP A 75 14.43 -16.85 -0.31
CA ASP A 75 13.86 -15.56 0.04
C ASP A 75 13.30 -15.56 1.47
N PRO A 76 13.94 -14.84 2.40
CA PRO A 76 13.49 -14.76 3.78
C PRO A 76 12.35 -13.74 3.97
N ASN A 77 12.02 -12.93 2.97
CA ASN A 77 11.09 -11.82 3.10
C ASN A 77 9.66 -12.17 2.69
N HIS A 78 9.46 -13.29 2.01
CA HIS A 78 8.16 -13.70 1.48
C HIS A 78 7.77 -15.08 1.99
N PHE A 79 6.47 -15.36 1.95
CA PHE A 79 5.90 -16.63 2.44
C PHE A 79 6.52 -17.88 1.81
N THR A 80 6.89 -17.81 0.53
CA THR A 80 7.53 -18.92 -0.20
C THR A 80 9.01 -18.61 -0.44
N PRO A 81 9.94 -19.47 0.02
CA PRO A 81 11.38 -19.26 -0.17
C PRO A 81 11.81 -19.07 -1.63
N GLY A 82 11.09 -19.70 -2.58
CA GLY A 82 11.38 -19.57 -4.01
C GLY A 82 10.79 -18.34 -4.71
N TYR A 83 10.15 -17.41 -3.99
CA TYR A 83 9.44 -16.29 -4.62
C TYR A 83 10.39 -15.37 -5.39
N PHE A 84 11.38 -14.78 -4.69
CA PHE A 84 12.51 -14.07 -5.33
C PHE A 84 13.83 -14.85 -5.33
N GLY A 85 13.85 -16.08 -4.84
CA GLY A 85 15.09 -16.86 -4.80
C GLY A 85 15.74 -17.00 -6.19
N ASN A 86 17.03 -16.67 -6.27
CA ASN A 86 17.84 -16.62 -7.49
C ASN A 86 17.29 -15.65 -8.57
N LYS A 87 16.74 -14.51 -8.16
CA LYS A 87 16.24 -13.45 -9.05
C LYS A 87 16.78 -12.09 -8.65
N GLU A 88 16.69 -11.15 -9.59
CA GLU A 88 16.86 -9.73 -9.29
C GLU A 88 15.61 -9.18 -8.59
N TRP A 89 15.82 -8.28 -7.65
CA TRP A 89 14.76 -7.58 -6.95
C TRP A 89 15.22 -6.17 -6.56
N HIS A 90 14.25 -5.29 -6.26
CA HIS A 90 14.54 -3.97 -5.71
C HIS A 90 14.23 -3.98 -4.21
N LEU A 91 15.15 -3.44 -3.42
CA LEU A 91 14.95 -3.31 -1.98
C LEU A 91 13.78 -2.37 -1.67
N PRO A 92 12.99 -2.66 -0.63
CA PRO A 92 11.89 -1.80 -0.23
C PRO A 92 12.40 -0.47 0.31
N ASP A 93 11.67 0.60 0.02
CA ASP A 93 11.86 1.91 0.62
C ASP A 93 10.89 2.09 1.79
N LEU A 94 11.27 1.55 2.95
CA LEU A 94 10.40 1.57 4.14
C LEU A 94 10.13 2.99 4.61
N GLU A 95 11.16 3.86 4.68
CA GLU A 95 11.01 5.25 5.09
C GLU A 95 10.10 6.02 4.13
N GLY A 96 10.31 5.89 2.82
CA GLY A 96 9.45 6.50 1.80
C GLY A 96 8.00 6.00 1.89
N SER A 97 7.80 4.69 2.09
CA SER A 97 6.46 4.12 2.26
C SER A 97 5.78 4.58 3.55
N GLU A 98 6.53 4.73 4.65
CA GLU A 98 6.03 5.24 5.92
C GLU A 98 5.60 6.70 5.82
N LEU A 99 6.38 7.54 5.14
CA LEU A 99 5.97 8.92 4.85
C LEU A 99 4.66 8.96 4.06
N ALA A 100 4.51 8.09 3.05
CA ALA A 100 3.27 7.96 2.29
C ALA A 100 2.10 7.54 3.20
N TYR A 101 2.28 6.52 4.04
CA TYR A 101 1.23 6.07 4.97
C TYR A 101 0.83 7.14 5.99
N HIS A 102 1.78 7.95 6.48
CA HIS A 102 1.46 9.11 7.33
C HIS A 102 0.58 10.12 6.60
N MET A 103 0.86 10.41 5.34
CA MET A 103 0.03 11.31 4.51
C MET A 103 -1.36 10.73 4.25
N ALA A 104 -1.47 9.43 3.99
CA ALA A 104 -2.75 8.75 3.87
C ALA A 104 -3.56 8.85 5.17
N ARG A 105 -2.95 8.50 6.31
CA ARG A 105 -3.58 8.59 7.63
C ARG A 105 -4.10 10.00 7.90
N PHE A 106 -3.28 11.02 7.62
CA PHE A 106 -3.68 12.41 7.80
C PHE A 106 -4.91 12.78 6.97
N ASN A 107 -4.93 12.47 5.67
CA ASN A 107 -6.03 12.84 4.77
C ASN A 107 -7.33 12.09 5.09
N PHE A 108 -7.24 10.80 5.44
CA PHE A 108 -8.38 10.02 5.90
C PHE A 108 -8.96 10.62 7.18
N ASN A 109 -8.13 10.80 8.22
CA ASN A 109 -8.57 11.32 9.51
C ASN A 109 -9.18 12.73 9.38
N ARG A 110 -8.54 13.61 8.60
CA ARG A 110 -9.05 14.98 8.35
C ARG A 110 -10.42 14.98 7.68
N SER A 111 -10.75 13.91 6.95
CA SER A 111 -12.03 13.74 6.27
C SER A 111 -13.05 12.93 7.08
N GLY A 112 -12.76 12.62 8.37
CA GLY A 112 -13.62 11.78 9.21
C GLY A 112 -13.68 10.32 8.76
N ARG A 113 -12.58 9.83 8.17
CA ARG A 113 -12.40 8.46 7.68
C ARG A 113 -11.23 7.81 8.39
N GLU A 114 -11.19 6.49 8.40
CA GLU A 114 -10.23 5.74 9.22
C GLU A 114 -9.53 4.66 8.40
N ILE A 115 -8.27 4.38 8.75
CA ILE A 115 -7.48 3.26 8.24
C ILE A 115 -7.01 2.47 9.46
N TYR A 116 -7.22 1.16 9.43
CA TYR A 116 -6.77 0.22 10.45
C TYR A 116 -5.87 -0.84 9.83
N ASP A 117 -5.00 -1.41 10.63
CA ASP A 117 -4.15 -2.53 10.23
C ASP A 117 -4.51 -3.78 11.03
N ALA A 118 -5.04 -4.77 10.32
CA ALA A 118 -5.43 -6.08 10.82
C ALA A 118 -4.43 -7.18 10.44
N THR A 119 -3.23 -6.81 9.99
CA THR A 119 -2.15 -7.75 9.67
C THR A 119 -1.66 -8.42 10.95
N VAL A 120 -1.77 -9.75 11.01
CA VAL A 120 -1.23 -10.58 12.09
C VAL A 120 0.28 -10.42 12.13
N ASP A 121 0.82 -10.05 13.29
CA ASP A 121 2.26 -9.85 13.54
C ASP A 121 2.99 -8.86 12.60
N GLY A 122 2.24 -8.06 11.84
CA GLY A 122 2.80 -7.05 10.94
C GLY A 122 3.51 -5.93 11.71
N LYS A 123 4.67 -5.49 11.24
CA LYS A 123 5.54 -4.53 11.93
C LYS A 123 5.21 -3.06 11.65
N LEU A 124 4.30 -2.75 10.72
CA LEU A 124 3.87 -1.38 10.44
C LEU A 124 3.19 -0.76 11.68
N GLN A 125 3.65 0.40 12.16
CA GLN A 125 3.12 1.06 13.38
C GLN A 125 2.32 2.33 13.10
N ILE A 126 2.07 2.66 11.83
CA ILE A 126 1.44 3.93 11.45
C ILE A 126 -0.06 3.92 11.68
N PHE A 127 -0.74 2.80 11.46
CA PHE A 127 -2.19 2.68 11.61
C PHE A 127 -2.53 1.95 12.91
N PRO A 128 -3.67 2.28 13.56
CA PRO A 128 -4.14 1.53 14.72
C PRO A 128 -4.28 0.04 14.39
N LYS A 129 -3.66 -0.80 15.23
CA LYS A 129 -3.75 -2.25 15.13
C LYS A 129 -5.10 -2.76 15.64
N ILE A 130 -5.69 -3.69 14.90
CA ILE A 130 -6.90 -4.42 15.28
C ILE A 130 -6.75 -5.90 14.92
N THR A 131 -7.62 -6.76 15.42
CA THR A 131 -7.70 -8.15 14.92
C THR A 131 -8.53 -8.23 13.64
N PHE A 132 -8.38 -9.32 12.90
CA PHE A 132 -9.22 -9.59 11.74
C PHE A 132 -10.71 -9.69 12.12
N GLU A 133 -11.02 -10.29 13.27
CA GLU A 133 -12.38 -10.42 13.80
C GLU A 133 -12.97 -9.04 14.11
N GLN A 134 -12.21 -8.13 14.73
CA GLN A 134 -12.64 -6.75 14.96
C GLN A 134 -12.93 -6.04 13.63
N ALA A 135 -12.10 -6.25 12.60
CA ALA A 135 -12.35 -5.70 11.27
C ALA A 135 -13.68 -6.21 10.67
N LEU A 136 -13.96 -7.52 10.82
CA LEU A 136 -15.21 -8.14 10.38
C LEU A 136 -16.42 -7.59 11.14
N ASP A 137 -16.34 -7.43 12.47
CA ASP A 137 -17.43 -6.87 13.29
C ASP A 137 -17.74 -5.42 12.90
N MET A 138 -16.70 -4.65 12.60
CA MET A 138 -16.83 -3.29 12.10
C MET A 138 -17.49 -3.26 10.72
N CYS A 139 -17.28 -4.28 9.88
CA CYS A 139 -17.89 -4.41 8.57
C CYS A 139 -19.33 -4.94 8.68
N LYS A 140 -20.33 -4.05 8.59
CA LYS A 140 -21.72 -4.48 8.47
C LYS A 140 -21.89 -5.35 7.23
N LYS A 141 -22.58 -6.49 7.35
CA LYS A 141 -23.07 -7.23 6.18
C LYS A 141 -23.88 -6.27 5.30
N LYS A 142 -23.51 -6.16 4.02
CA LYS A 142 -24.36 -5.49 3.04
C LYS A 142 -25.68 -6.26 2.98
N ARG A 143 -26.78 -5.56 3.28
CA ARG A 143 -28.13 -6.07 3.07
C ARG A 143 -28.44 -6.09 1.58
#